data_AF-A0A2E6Q691-F1
#
_entry.id   AF-A0A2E6Q691-F1
#
_cell.length_a   1.000
_cell.length_b   1.000
_cell.length_c   1.000
_cell.angle_alpha   90.00
_cell.angle_beta   90.00
_cell.angle_gamma   90.00
#
_symmetry.space_group_name_H-M   'P 1'
#
loop_
_entity.id
_entity.type
_entity.pdbx_description
1 polymer ?
#
loop_
_entity_poly.entity_id
_entity_poly.type
_entity_poly.pdbx_seq_one_letter_code
_entity_poly.pdbx_strand_id
1 'polypeptide(L)' 'MGKFKIIVGELTDILLSIAALAVVASIVAGNKVPFLGNVVDGIIGIVDKLSQAGLVGLIALGIILWLFSNRKAP' A
#
# COMPACT_ATOMS: atom_id res chain seq x y z
N MET A 1 4.26 10.39 -24.74
CA MET A 1 3.93 10.51 -23.30
C MET A 1 3.13 9.35 -22.69
N GLY A 2 2.60 8.37 -23.47
CA GLY A 2 1.70 7.33 -22.92
C GLY A 2 2.36 6.07 -22.34
N LYS A 3 3.50 5.60 -22.88
CA LYS A 3 4.02 4.26 -22.55
C LYS A 3 4.46 4.10 -21.09
N PHE A 4 5.09 5.13 -20.50
CA PHE A 4 5.60 5.06 -19.13
C PHE A 4 4.47 5.05 -18.09
N LYS A 5 3.43 5.86 -18.30
CA LYS A 5 2.25 5.90 -17.41
C LYS A 5 1.46 4.58 -17.47
N ILE A 6 1.39 3.96 -18.65
CA ILE A 6 0.76 2.64 -18.84
C ILE A 6 1.58 1.55 -18.12
N ILE A 7 2.90 1.50 -18.34
CA ILE A 7 3.78 0.50 -17.69
C ILE A 7 3.72 0.63 -16.16
N VAL A 8 3.73 1.85 -15.61
CA VAL A 8 3.62 2.05 -14.16
C VAL A 8 2.23 1.61 -13.66
N GLY A 9 1.16 1.86 -14.41
CA GLY A 9 -0.19 1.40 -14.05
C GLY A 9 -0.30 -0.12 -14.02
N GLU A 10 0.05 -0.78 -15.13
CA GLU A 10 -0.01 -2.25 -15.26
C GLU A 10 0.89 -2.94 -14.23
N LEU A 11 2.10 -2.43 -14.00
CA LEU A 11 2.99 -2.99 -12.98
C LEU A 11 2.42 -2.80 -11.57
N THR A 12 1.80 -1.65 -11.28
CA THR A 12 1.15 -1.41 -9.98
C THR A 12 0.00 -2.38 -9.75
N ASP A 13 -0.82 -2.65 -10.76
CA ASP A 13 -1.92 -3.62 -10.67
C ASP A 13 -1.41 -5.04 -10.39
N ILE A 14 -0.34 -5.46 -11.09
CA ILE A 14 0.30 -6.76 -10.84
C ILE A 14 0.82 -6.83 -9.41
N LEU A 15 1.56 -5.81 -8.95
CA LEU A 15 2.09 -5.77 -7.57
C LEU A 15 0.98 -5.74 -6.52
N LEU A 16 -0.12 -5.04 -6.78
CA LEU A 16 -1.27 -4.98 -5.88
C LEU A 16 -1.96 -6.35 -5.78
N SER A 17 -2.10 -7.06 -6.90
CA SER A 17 -2.66 -8.42 -6.91
C SER A 17 -1.81 -9.40 -6.10
N ILE A 18 -0.48 -9.29 -6.21
CA ILE A 18 0.48 -10.10 -5.44
C ILE A 18 0.42 -9.72 -3.95
N ALA A 19 0.29 -8.44 -3.62
CA ALA A 19 0.15 -7.98 -2.25
C ALA A 19 -1.16 -8.49 -1.62
N ALA A 20 -2.27 -8.47 -2.35
CA ALA A 20 -3.55 -9.03 -1.89
C ALA A 20 -3.44 -10.54 -1.63
N LEU A 21 -2.81 -11.28 -2.54
CA LEU A 21 -2.51 -12.70 -2.36
C LEU A 21 -1.62 -12.94 -1.13
N ALA A 22 -0.61 -12.10 -0.91
CA ALA A 22 0.27 -12.17 0.26
C ALA A 22 -0.49 -11.98 1.57
N VAL A 23 -1.40 -11.00 1.66
CA VAL A 23 -2.22 -10.78 2.86
C VAL A 23 -3.10 -11.99 3.16
N VAL A 24 -3.77 -12.54 2.15
CA VAL A 24 -4.62 -13.74 2.32
C VAL A 24 -3.77 -14.95 2.72
N ALA A 25 -2.62 -15.15 2.07
CA ALA A 25 -1.70 -16.23 2.41
C ALA A 25 -1.14 -16.11 3.83
N SER A 26 -0.80 -14.90 4.29
CA SER A 26 -0.36 -14.66 5.67
C SER A 26 -1.44 -14.98 6.70
N ILE A 27 -2.72 -14.78 6.39
CA ILE A 27 -3.83 -15.15 7.28
C ILE A 27 -3.96 -16.68 7.38
N VAL A 28 -3.82 -17.40 6.26
CA VAL A 28 -4.03 -18.86 6.21
C VAL A 28 -2.81 -19.64 6.71
N ALA A 29 -1.61 -19.24 6.29
CA ALA A 29 -0.35 -19.93 6.60
C ALA A 29 0.41 -19.32 7.80
N GLY A 30 -0.03 -18.17 8.31
CA GLY A 30 0.70 -17.39 9.31
C GLY A 30 2.01 -16.80 8.74
N ASN A 31 2.98 -16.56 9.61
CA ASN A 31 4.33 -16.04 9.25
C ASN A 31 5.21 -17.03 8.45
N LYS A 32 4.64 -18.10 7.90
CA LYS A 32 5.36 -19.19 7.22
C LYS A 32 5.36 -19.05 5.69
N VAL A 33 5.26 -17.84 5.16
CA VAL A 33 5.34 -17.62 3.70
C VAL A 33 6.74 -17.11 3.34
N PRO A 34 7.68 -17.98 2.90
CA PRO A 34 9.11 -17.64 2.81
C PRO A 34 9.45 -16.59 1.73
N PHE A 35 8.58 -16.35 0.76
CA PHE A 35 8.80 -15.41 -0.36
C PHE A 35 7.91 -14.15 -0.30
N LEU A 36 6.86 -14.18 0.53
CA LEU A 36 5.97 -13.06 0.78
C LEU A 36 6.28 -12.61 2.19
N GLY A 37 7.21 -11.65 2.34
CA GLY A 37 7.52 -11.06 3.65
C GLY A 37 6.26 -10.54 4.35
N ASN A 38 6.35 -10.07 5.59
CA ASN A 38 5.15 -9.66 6.32
C ASN A 38 4.57 -8.33 5.78
N VAL A 39 3.77 -8.42 4.70
CA VAL A 39 3.10 -7.30 4.04
C VAL A 39 2.14 -6.61 5.00
N VAL A 40 1.47 -7.39 5.86
CA VAL A 40 0.54 -6.88 6.87
C VAL A 40 1.29 -6.02 7.89
N ASP A 41 2.41 -6.51 8.44
CA ASP A 41 3.25 -5.72 9.35
C ASP A 41 3.82 -4.47 8.66
N GLY A 42 4.13 -4.55 7.36
CA GLY A 42 4.58 -3.40 6.58
C GLY A 42 3.53 -2.29 6.52
N ILE A 43 2.26 -2.64 6.31
CA ILE A 43 1.14 -1.69 6.29
C ILE A 43 0.90 -1.13 7.70
N ILE A 44 0.81 -2.01 8.71
CA ILE A 44 0.61 -1.62 10.11
C ILE A 44 1.73 -0.70 10.58
N GLY A 45 2.99 -0.99 10.24
CA GLY A 45 4.13 -0.17 10.62
C GLY A 45 4.10 1.24 10.02
N ILE A 46 3.50 1.44 8.84
CA ILE A 46 3.27 2.77 8.28
C ILE A 46 2.16 3.48 9.04
N VAL A 47 1.06 2.79 9.34
CA VAL A 47 -0.07 3.33 10.11
C VAL A 47 0.36 3.71 11.53
N ASP A 48 1.17 2.89 12.19
CA ASP A 48 1.69 3.14 13.53
C ASP A 48 2.59 4.37 13.54
N LYS A 49 3.45 4.55 12.53
CA LYS A 49 4.25 5.77 12.39
C LYS A 49 3.39 7.03 12.25
N LEU A 50 2.28 6.92 11.51
CA LEU A 50 1.31 8.01 11.40
C LEU A 50 0.57 8.25 12.73
N SER A 51 0.19 7.20 13.45
CA SER A 51 -0.50 7.31 14.74
C SER A 51 0.39 7.93 15.83
N GLN A 52 1.65 7.49 15.92
CA GLN A 52 2.62 7.98 16.92
C GLN A 52 2.99 9.45 16.73
N ALA A 53 2.90 9.99 15.50
CA ALA A 53 3.10 11.41 15.23
C ALA A 53 1.93 12.30 15.69
N GLY A 54 0.84 11.72 16.21
CA GLY A 54 -0.31 12.46 16.75
C GLY A 54 -1.01 13.31 15.69
N LEU A 55 -1.31 14.58 16.02
CA LEU A 55 -2.02 15.49 15.12
C LEU A 55 -1.29 15.69 13.78
N VAL A 56 0.04 15.76 13.80
CA VAL A 56 0.85 15.94 12.58
C VAL A 56 0.73 14.73 11.66
N GLY A 57 0.68 13.52 12.21
CA GLY A 57 0.49 12.30 11.43
C GLY A 57 -0.90 12.22 10.80
N LEU A 58 -1.94 12.67 11.50
CA LEU A 58 -3.30 12.71 10.95
C LEU A 58 -3.45 13.77 9.84
N ILE A 59 -2.77 14.92 9.97
CA ILE A 59 -2.70 15.92 8.90
C ILE A 59 -1.97 15.36 7.68
N ALA A 60 -0.85 14.68 7.87
CA ALA A 60 -0.10 14.05 6.79
C ALA A 60 -0.96 13.01 6.05
N LEU A 61 -1.71 12.17 6.78
CA LEU A 61 -2.67 11.24 6.20
C LEU A 61 -3.74 11.96 5.38
N GLY A 62 -4.32 13.04 5.92
CA GLY A 62 -5.30 13.85 5.21
C GLY A 62 -4.78 14.42 3.89
N ILE A 63 -3.53 14.89 3.85
CA ILE A 63 -2.88 15.38 2.63
C ILE A 63 -2.66 14.24 1.62
N ILE A 64 -2.23 13.06 2.07
CA ILE A 64 -2.06 11.88 1.21
C ILE A 64 -3.40 11.49 0.58
N LEU A 65 -4.45 11.36 1.38
CA LEU A 65 -5.80 11.02 0.91
C LEU A 65 -6.35 12.06 -0.06
N TRP A 66 -6.11 13.35 0.21
CA TRP A 66 -6.48 14.44 -0.68
C TRP A 66 -5.75 14.33 -2.02
N LEU A 67 -4.44 14.06 -2.02
CA LEU A 67 -3.66 13.86 -3.24
C LEU A 67 -4.18 12.70 -4.08
N PHE A 68 -4.51 11.56 -3.46
CA PHE A 68 -5.08 10.41 -4.15
C PHE A 68 -6.48 10.69 -4.71
N SER A 69 -7.33 11.36 -3.94
CA SER A 69 -8.69 11.72 -4.36
C SER A 69 -8.71 12.77 -5.47
N ASN A 70 -7.70 13.65 -5.48
CA ASN A 70 -7.57 14.70 -6.47
C ASN A 70 -6.80 14.25 -7.72
N ARG A 71 -6.22 13.05 -7.73
CA ARG A 71 -5.93 12.33 -8.98
C ARG A 71 -7.26 11.85 -9.57
N LYS A 72 -8.04 12.77 -10.15
CA LYS A 72 -9.07 12.39 -11.13
C LYS A 72 -8.37 11.52 -12.17
N ALA A 73 -8.72 10.25 -12.22
CA ALA A 73 -8.35 9.39 -13.34
C ALA A 73 -8.83 10.09 -14.64
N PRO A 74 -8.03 10.09 -15.71
CA PRO A 74 -8.54 10.50 -17.02
C PRO A 74 -9.70 9.61 -17.46
#